data_AF-A0A958JNC3-F1
#
_entry.id   AF-A0A958JNC3-F1
#
_cell.length_a   1.000
_cell.length_b   1.000
_cell.length_c   1.000
_cell.angle_alpha   90.00
_cell.angle_beta   90.00
_cell.angle_gamma   90.00
#
_symmetry.space_group_name_H-M   'P 1'
#
loop_
_entity.id
_entity.type
_entity.pdbx_description
1 polymer ?
#
loop_
_entity_poly.entity_id
_entity_poly.type
_entity_poly.pdbx_seq_one_letter_code
_entity_poly.pdbx_strand_id
1 'polypeptide(L)'
;MPQQQEGETSKVNTIVRVVASPYPFLPEGYWYKGGAPRELFRRLLHPLSPKLEVRDFDLFRTEDVGDEYDHALALRYLADDYEFGHGVEVVEDLPTYFETRDLTVNEVALHNTKLKFTERAEEDLDSHCLRPTRYVCNAAGEPLSQTFCKAARFYSEGLVAGVEWDLLFLTLPKSLRLFDAVLNLDRCYLSGIEVAKRFVTTLKEHDFFLEAPEGIDGLVWFVEEADKQLPMRARIFRNLPREVLTAIDLKQRG
;
A
#
# COMPACT_ATOMS: atom_id res chain seq x y z
N MET A 1 27.21 3.18 -28.38
CA MET A 1 27.22 4.19 -27.30
C MET A 1 25.81 4.27 -26.76
N PRO A 2 25.57 3.89 -25.48
CA PRO A 2 24.24 3.98 -24.91
C PRO A 2 23.92 5.46 -24.65
N GLN A 3 22.79 5.93 -25.18
CA GLN A 3 22.26 7.24 -24.87
C GLN A 3 21.78 7.23 -23.41
N GLN A 4 22.40 8.06 -22.59
CA GLN A 4 21.84 8.47 -21.30
C GLN A 4 20.54 9.21 -21.61
N GLN A 5 19.40 8.58 -21.35
CA GLN A 5 18.13 9.29 -21.28
C GLN A 5 18.05 9.94 -19.90
N GLU A 6 17.94 11.26 -19.89
CA GLU A 6 17.81 12.11 -18.72
C GLU A 6 16.67 11.61 -17.82
N GLY A 7 16.98 11.36 -16.55
CA GLY A 7 15.96 11.09 -15.55
C GLY A 7 15.14 12.35 -15.32
N GLU A 8 13.84 12.28 -15.58
CA GLU A 8 12.87 13.22 -15.01
C GLU A 8 12.95 13.10 -13.49
N THR A 9 13.78 13.92 -12.88
CA THR A 9 13.79 14.12 -11.44
C THR A 9 12.43 14.66 -11.05
N SER A 10 11.75 13.96 -10.14
CA SER A 10 10.40 14.32 -9.73
C SER A 10 10.50 15.56 -8.86
N LYS A 11 10.28 16.74 -9.45
CA LYS A 11 10.39 17.99 -8.70
C LYS A 11 9.36 18.00 -7.56
N VAL A 12 9.85 18.16 -6.33
CA VAL A 12 9.01 18.38 -5.15
C VAL A 12 8.46 19.81 -5.22
N ASN A 13 7.31 19.95 -5.87
CA ASN A 13 6.84 21.26 -6.32
C ASN A 13 6.00 22.01 -5.29
N THR A 14 5.41 21.33 -4.30
CA THR A 14 4.35 21.97 -3.50
C THR A 14 4.44 21.64 -2.02
N ILE A 15 4.44 22.69 -1.18
CA ILE A 15 4.23 22.62 0.26
C ILE A 15 2.84 23.19 0.55
N VAL A 16 1.90 22.34 0.95
CA VAL A 16 0.60 22.79 1.45
C VAL A 16 0.66 22.81 2.97
N ARG A 17 0.33 23.96 3.56
CA ARG A 17 0.07 24.04 5.00
C ARG A 17 -1.37 23.67 5.28
N VAL A 18 -1.58 22.59 6.03
CA VAL A 18 -2.91 22.23 6.53
C VAL A 18 -3.20 22.97 7.82
N VAL A 19 -4.44 23.43 8.00
CA VAL A 19 -4.85 24.23 9.17
C VAL A 19 -4.67 23.44 10.47
N ALA A 20 -4.97 22.15 10.45
CA ALA A 20 -4.70 21.22 11.53
C ALA A 20 -4.40 19.84 10.93
N SER A 21 -3.35 19.20 11.42
CA SER A 21 -3.11 17.79 11.12
C SER A 21 -3.91 16.93 12.10
N PRO A 22 -4.64 15.91 11.62
CA PRO A 22 -5.32 14.97 12.50
C PRO A 22 -4.34 13.98 13.17
N TYR A 23 -3.05 14.03 12.82
CA TYR A 23 -2.05 13.08 13.28
C TYR A 23 -1.16 13.66 14.39
N PRO A 24 -0.58 12.81 15.26
CA PRO A 24 0.31 13.26 16.32
C PRO A 24 1.51 14.06 15.79
N PHE A 25 2.02 14.98 16.61
CA PHE A 25 3.23 15.73 16.27
C PHE A 25 4.46 14.81 16.20
N LEU A 26 5.31 15.06 15.21
CA LEU A 26 6.62 14.42 15.04
C LEU A 26 7.75 15.43 15.32
N PRO A 27 8.91 14.96 15.83
CA PRO A 27 10.12 15.77 15.91
C PRO A 27 10.54 16.33 14.55
N GLU A 28 11.27 17.44 14.53
CA GLU A 28 11.81 18.01 13.28
C GLU A 28 12.64 16.95 12.55
N GLY A 29 12.50 16.86 11.23
CA GLY A 29 13.20 15.88 10.42
C GLY A 29 12.50 14.53 10.24
N TYR A 30 11.45 14.24 11.02
CA TYR A 30 10.64 13.04 10.89
C TYR A 30 9.34 13.30 10.12
N TRP A 31 8.95 12.34 9.29
CA TRP A 31 7.83 12.46 8.37
C TRP A 31 6.96 11.20 8.40
N TYR A 32 5.64 11.41 8.34
CA TYR A 32 4.72 10.33 8.00
C TYR A 32 4.81 10.03 6.51
N LYS A 33 4.82 8.74 6.17
CA LYS A 33 4.72 8.20 4.80
C LYS A 33 3.48 7.31 4.62
N GLY A 34 3.20 6.95 3.37
CA GLY A 34 2.20 5.93 3.05
C GLY A 34 0.76 6.39 3.27
N GLY A 35 -0.05 5.57 3.96
CA GLY A 35 -1.51 5.73 4.01
C GLY A 35 -1.98 7.03 4.67
N ALA A 36 -1.33 7.45 5.75
CA ALA A 36 -1.71 8.64 6.52
C ALA A 36 -1.63 9.96 5.73
N PRO A 37 -0.47 10.36 5.16
CA PRO A 37 -0.39 11.56 4.34
C PRO A 37 -1.25 11.47 3.08
N ARG A 38 -1.36 10.28 2.47
CA ARG A 38 -2.17 10.06 1.26
C ARG A 38 -3.65 10.31 1.49
N GLU A 39 -4.22 9.72 2.53
CA GLU A 39 -5.65 9.91 2.83
C GLU A 39 -5.94 11.35 3.24
N LEU A 40 -5.03 12.00 3.99
CA LEU A 40 -5.17 13.42 4.30
C LEU A 40 -5.22 14.25 3.02
N PHE A 41 -4.28 14.03 2.09
CA PHE A 41 -4.23 14.80 0.85
C PHE A 41 -5.47 14.56 -0.01
N ARG A 42 -5.86 13.30 -0.20
CA ARG A 42 -7.08 12.94 -0.95
C ARG A 42 -8.32 13.63 -0.38
N ARG A 43 -8.45 13.72 0.95
CA ARG A 43 -9.56 14.41 1.62
C ARG A 43 -9.50 15.94 1.50
N LEU A 44 -8.33 16.52 1.25
CA LEU A 44 -8.21 17.95 0.93
C LEU A 44 -8.69 18.23 -0.50
N LEU A 45 -8.34 17.36 -1.45
CA LEU A 45 -8.79 17.44 -2.84
C LEU A 45 -10.29 17.11 -2.95
N HIS A 46 -10.76 16.12 -2.19
CA HIS A 46 -12.13 15.61 -2.21
C HIS A 46 -12.80 15.61 -0.82
N PRO A 47 -13.20 16.78 -0.28
CA PRO A 47 -13.72 16.90 1.09
C PRO A 47 -15.03 16.15 1.36
N LEU A 48 -15.77 15.79 0.31
CA LEU A 48 -17.05 15.06 0.40
C LEU A 48 -16.89 13.55 0.24
N SER A 49 -15.73 13.06 -0.23
CA SER A 49 -15.53 11.63 -0.45
C SER A 49 -15.47 10.86 0.88
N PRO A 50 -15.99 9.61 0.92
CA PRO A 50 -15.89 8.75 2.10
C PRO A 50 -14.46 8.68 2.63
N LYS A 51 -14.30 8.65 3.96
CA LYS A 51 -12.98 8.52 4.59
C LYS A 51 -12.48 7.09 4.41
N LEU A 52 -11.27 6.93 3.88
CA LEU A 52 -10.59 5.64 3.88
C LEU A 52 -9.86 5.44 5.22
N GLU A 53 -9.82 4.20 5.69
CA GLU A 53 -9.16 3.90 6.96
C GLU A 53 -7.63 4.03 6.85
N VAL A 54 -7.04 4.69 7.84
CA VAL A 54 -5.60 4.75 8.06
C VAL A 54 -5.31 3.90 9.28
N ARG A 55 -4.67 2.75 9.07
CA ARG A 55 -4.47 1.73 10.09
C ARG A 55 -3.18 1.94 10.86
N ASP A 56 -2.09 2.12 10.11
CA ASP A 56 -0.73 2.18 10.64
C ASP A 56 -0.04 3.49 10.24
N PHE A 57 0.85 3.97 11.12
CA PHE A 57 1.67 5.14 10.86
C PHE A 57 3.07 4.72 10.47
N ASP A 58 3.34 4.80 9.17
CA ASP A 58 4.67 4.59 8.66
C ASP A 58 5.50 5.88 8.74
N LEU A 59 6.77 5.74 9.13
CA LEU A 59 7.68 6.88 9.34
C LEU A 59 8.98 6.75 8.56
N PHE A 60 9.57 7.90 8.25
CA PHE A 60 10.96 8.03 7.86
C PHE A 60 11.59 9.29 8.47
N ARG A 61 12.92 9.35 8.49
CA ARG A 61 13.70 10.57 8.73
C ARG A 61 14.70 10.79 7.62
N THR A 62 15.12 12.04 7.44
CA THR A 62 16.21 12.38 6.53
C THR A 62 17.58 12.11 7.19
N GLU A 63 18.60 11.81 6.40
CA GLU A 63 19.94 11.44 6.88
C GLU A 63 20.64 12.54 7.68
N ASP A 64 20.29 13.81 7.46
CA ASP A 64 20.81 14.97 8.17
C ASP A 64 20.27 15.10 9.60
N VAL A 65 19.33 14.24 10.00
CA VAL A 65 18.68 14.22 11.31
C VAL A 65 19.20 13.04 12.13
N GLY A 66 19.61 13.31 13.37
CA GLY A 66 20.07 12.29 14.32
C GLY A 66 19.00 11.25 14.66
N ASP A 67 19.43 10.08 15.11
CA ASP A 67 18.56 8.92 15.43
C ASP A 67 17.95 8.96 16.84
N GLU A 68 18.02 10.11 17.51
CA GLU A 68 17.64 10.32 18.91
C GLU A 68 16.22 9.80 19.24
N TYR A 69 15.30 9.89 18.29
CA TYR A 69 13.90 9.49 18.45
C TYR A 69 13.56 8.17 17.75
N ASP A 70 14.48 7.54 17.03
CA ASP A 70 14.20 6.35 16.19
C ASP A 70 13.60 5.22 17.03
N HIS A 71 14.23 4.91 18.17
CA HIS A 71 13.76 3.85 19.07
C HIS A 71 12.36 4.14 19.63
N ALA A 72 12.15 5.36 20.15
CA ALA A 72 10.88 5.73 20.77
C ALA A 72 9.72 5.80 19.76
N LEU A 73 10.00 6.29 18.54
CA LEU A 73 9.02 6.35 17.46
C LEU A 73 8.72 4.97 16.88
N ALA A 74 9.73 4.12 16.71
CA ALA A 74 9.54 2.75 16.22
C ALA A 74 8.67 1.94 17.19
N LEU A 75 8.93 2.00 18.50
CA LEU A 75 8.08 1.33 19.50
C LEU A 75 6.65 1.85 19.51
N ARG A 76 6.44 3.13 19.17
CA ARG A 76 5.12 3.76 19.23
C ARG A 76 4.27 3.50 17.99
N TYR A 77 4.89 3.48 16.81
CA TYR A 77 4.17 3.52 15.53
C TYR A 77 4.49 2.34 14.61
N LEU A 78 5.61 1.66 14.84
CA LEU A 78 6.14 0.58 13.99
C LEU A 78 6.39 -0.68 14.81
N ALA A 79 5.66 -0.91 15.90
CA ALA A 79 5.97 -1.98 16.86
C ALA A 79 6.11 -3.36 16.17
N ASP A 80 5.18 -3.70 15.30
CA ASP A 80 5.18 -4.96 14.55
C ASP A 80 6.41 -5.11 13.66
N ASP A 81 6.84 -4.04 12.98
CA ASP A 81 8.02 -4.05 12.12
C ASP A 81 9.32 -4.04 12.95
N TYR A 82 9.30 -3.32 14.07
CA TYR A 82 10.45 -3.17 14.97
C TYR A 82 10.85 -4.48 15.62
N GLU A 83 9.88 -5.35 15.93
CA GLU A 83 10.12 -6.72 16.40
C GLU A 83 10.94 -7.57 15.43
N PHE A 84 10.93 -7.25 14.12
CA PHE A 84 11.72 -7.93 13.10
C PHE A 84 12.98 -7.17 12.69
N GLY A 85 13.36 -6.13 13.44
CA GLY A 85 14.56 -5.33 13.16
C GLY A 85 14.34 -4.24 12.10
N HIS A 86 13.09 -3.92 11.76
CA HIS A 86 12.74 -2.84 10.85
C HIS A 86 12.24 -1.63 11.65
N GLY A 87 13.02 -0.54 11.67
CA GLY A 87 12.69 0.69 12.40
C GLY A 87 12.27 1.84 11.48
N VAL A 88 12.51 3.07 11.95
CA VAL A 88 12.34 4.28 11.13
C VAL A 88 13.24 4.18 9.89
N GLU A 89 12.65 4.35 8.70
CA GLU A 89 13.41 4.38 7.45
C GLU A 89 14.29 5.64 7.42
N VAL A 90 15.54 5.47 7.01
CA VAL A 90 16.48 6.58 6.79
C VAL A 90 16.54 6.84 5.29
N VAL A 91 16.25 8.07 4.88
CA VAL A 91 16.27 8.48 3.48
C VAL A 91 17.23 9.65 3.30
N GLU A 92 17.91 9.71 2.16
CA GLU A 92 18.84 10.80 1.84
C GLU A 92 18.13 12.16 1.89
N ASP A 93 17.05 12.29 1.11
CA ASP A 93 16.20 13.48 1.08
C ASP A 93 14.78 13.15 0.61
N LEU A 94 13.88 14.14 0.67
CA LEU A 94 12.49 13.98 0.21
C LEU A 94 12.36 13.69 -1.29
N PRO A 95 13.05 14.40 -2.21
CA PRO A 95 13.03 14.06 -3.63
C PRO A 95 13.34 12.58 -3.91
N THR A 96 14.42 12.06 -3.32
CA THR A 96 14.87 10.67 -3.47
C THR A 96 13.85 9.71 -2.85
N TYR A 97 13.28 10.05 -1.70
CA TYR A 97 12.20 9.28 -1.11
C TYR A 97 11.00 9.14 -2.06
N PHE A 98 10.58 10.22 -2.73
CA PHE A 98 9.43 10.16 -3.65
C PHE A 98 9.72 9.31 -4.90
N GLU A 99 10.95 9.35 -5.42
CA GLU A 99 11.33 8.57 -6.61
C GLU A 99 11.33 7.06 -6.39
N THR A 100 11.40 6.61 -5.13
CA THR A 100 11.43 5.17 -4.77
C THR A 100 10.07 4.61 -4.37
N ARG A 101 8.99 5.39 -4.48
CA ARG A 101 7.65 4.93 -4.12
C ARG A 101 7.11 3.96 -5.15
N ASP A 102 6.21 3.08 -4.74
CA ASP A 102 5.64 2.04 -5.60
C ASP A 102 4.45 2.52 -6.43
N LEU A 103 3.62 3.39 -5.85
CA LEU A 103 2.51 4.06 -6.52
C LEU A 103 2.68 5.58 -6.42
N THR A 104 2.29 6.30 -7.47
CA THR A 104 2.36 7.77 -7.52
C THR A 104 1.59 8.44 -6.38
N VAL A 105 0.42 7.90 -6.01
CA VAL A 105 -0.37 8.37 -4.86
C VAL A 105 0.35 8.26 -3.51
N ASN A 106 1.47 7.53 -3.43
CA ASN A 106 2.33 7.43 -2.24
C ASN A 106 3.49 8.43 -2.27
N GLU A 107 3.65 9.23 -3.33
CA GLU A 107 4.65 10.30 -3.43
C GLU A 107 4.21 11.55 -2.62
N VAL A 108 3.87 11.30 -1.36
CA VAL A 108 3.32 12.26 -0.39
C VAL A 108 3.97 12.02 0.98
N ALA A 109 4.24 13.09 1.70
CA ALA A 109 4.83 13.06 3.03
C ALA A 109 4.23 14.17 3.90
N LEU A 110 4.06 13.90 5.18
CA LEU A 110 3.50 14.87 6.12
C LEU A 110 4.42 15.04 7.32
N HIS A 111 4.80 16.28 7.59
CA HIS A 111 5.45 16.67 8.83
C HIS A 111 4.58 17.70 9.54
N ASN A 112 3.96 17.29 10.64
CA ASN A 112 3.05 18.14 11.41
C ASN A 112 1.97 18.74 10.48
N THR A 113 1.97 20.04 10.25
CA THR A 113 1.02 20.73 9.34
C THR A 113 1.55 20.96 7.93
N LYS A 114 2.75 20.46 7.59
CA LYS A 114 3.38 20.62 6.28
C LYS A 114 3.21 19.35 5.47
N LEU A 115 2.30 19.39 4.50
CA LEU A 115 2.16 18.33 3.50
C LEU A 115 3.06 18.64 2.31
N LYS A 116 3.89 17.67 1.92
CA LYS A 116 4.75 17.72 0.73
C LYS A 116 4.37 16.59 -0.22
N PHE A 117 4.36 16.88 -1.50
CA PHE A 117 4.00 15.91 -2.53
C PHE A 117 4.60 16.29 -3.89
N THR A 118 4.59 15.33 -4.80
CA THR A 118 4.92 15.56 -6.22
C THR A 118 3.66 15.94 -7.00
N GLU A 119 3.85 16.64 -8.13
CA GLU A 119 2.75 17.02 -9.04
C GLU A 119 1.99 15.78 -9.55
N ARG A 120 2.70 14.68 -9.85
CA ARG A 120 2.08 13.40 -10.23
C ARG A 120 1.17 12.83 -9.14
N ALA A 121 1.56 12.96 -7.88
CA ALA A 121 0.75 12.50 -6.76
C ALA A 121 -0.56 13.30 -6.66
N GLU A 122 -0.49 14.62 -6.86
CA GLU A 122 -1.66 15.49 -6.89
C GLU A 122 -2.60 15.11 -8.04
N GLU A 123 -2.09 15.00 -9.26
CA GLU A 123 -2.87 14.59 -10.44
C GLU A 123 -3.57 13.24 -10.24
N ASP A 124 -2.83 12.23 -9.75
CA ASP A 124 -3.36 10.88 -9.58
C ASP A 124 -4.28 10.77 -8.35
N LEU A 125 -4.10 11.59 -7.31
CA LEU A 125 -5.05 11.66 -6.20
C LEU A 125 -6.32 12.44 -6.57
N ASP A 126 -6.20 13.49 -7.37
CA ASP A 126 -7.36 14.25 -7.87
C ASP A 126 -8.21 13.40 -8.80
N SER A 127 -7.56 12.67 -9.71
CA SER A 127 -8.19 11.80 -10.70
C SER A 127 -8.51 10.39 -10.20
N HIS A 128 -8.28 10.09 -8.91
CA HIS A 128 -8.42 8.75 -8.31
C HIS A 128 -7.74 7.62 -9.11
N CYS A 129 -6.50 7.84 -9.56
CA CYS A 129 -5.71 6.87 -10.31
C CYS A 129 -4.68 6.15 -9.43
N LEU A 130 -4.67 4.82 -9.48
CA LEU A 130 -3.63 3.97 -8.90
C LEU A 130 -2.63 3.59 -9.98
N ARG A 131 -1.60 4.43 -10.14
CA ARG A 131 -0.54 4.26 -11.15
C ARG A 131 0.77 3.77 -10.49
N PRO A 132 1.42 2.70 -11.01
CA PRO A 132 2.76 2.33 -10.57
C PRO A 132 3.81 3.34 -11.03
N THR A 133 4.83 3.57 -10.21
CA THR A 133 5.97 4.40 -10.60
C THR A 133 6.95 3.62 -11.49
N ARG A 134 7.82 4.33 -12.21
CA ARG A 134 8.89 3.71 -13.01
C ARG A 134 9.85 2.87 -12.16
N TYR A 135 10.04 3.22 -10.88
CA TYR A 135 10.97 2.54 -9.97
C TYR A 135 10.64 1.05 -9.77
N VAL A 136 9.35 0.71 -9.80
CA VAL A 136 8.86 -0.66 -9.61
C VAL A 136 8.40 -1.32 -10.91
N CYS A 137 8.70 -0.72 -12.06
CA CYS A 137 8.38 -1.26 -13.37
C CYS A 137 9.63 -1.79 -14.07
N ASN A 138 9.49 -2.88 -14.81
CA ASN A 138 10.55 -3.33 -15.71
C ASN A 138 10.60 -2.45 -16.98
N ALA A 139 11.55 -2.74 -17.88
CA ALA A 139 11.71 -1.99 -19.13
C ALA A 139 10.49 -2.02 -20.07
N ALA A 140 9.59 -3.00 -19.91
CA ALA A 140 8.34 -3.11 -20.66
C ALA A 140 7.16 -2.38 -19.98
N GLY A 141 7.42 -1.70 -18.85
CA GLY A 141 6.38 -1.02 -18.07
C GLY A 141 5.54 -1.94 -17.21
N GLU A 142 5.91 -3.23 -17.08
CA GLU A 142 5.20 -4.17 -16.22
C GLU A 142 5.61 -3.94 -14.76
N PRO A 143 4.65 -3.74 -13.84
CA PRO A 143 4.96 -3.54 -12.43
C PRO A 143 5.43 -4.84 -11.76
N LEU A 144 6.12 -4.72 -10.62
CA LEU A 144 6.32 -5.86 -9.73
C LEU A 144 4.98 -6.44 -9.25
N SER A 145 4.93 -7.76 -9.09
CA SER A 145 3.75 -8.48 -8.54
C SER A 145 3.23 -7.87 -7.23
N GLN A 146 4.16 -7.49 -6.33
CA GLN A 146 3.84 -6.82 -5.07
C GLN A 146 3.09 -5.49 -5.27
N THR A 147 3.53 -4.67 -6.24
CA THR A 147 2.92 -3.37 -6.55
C THR A 147 1.51 -3.56 -7.10
N PHE A 148 1.32 -4.50 -8.03
CA PHE A 148 0.00 -4.79 -8.57
C PHE A 148 -0.96 -5.28 -7.48
N CYS A 149 -0.55 -6.25 -6.65
CA CYS A 149 -1.39 -6.74 -5.55
C CYS A 149 -1.73 -5.63 -4.55
N LYS A 150 -0.80 -4.70 -4.28
CA LYS A 150 -1.07 -3.56 -3.41
C LYS A 150 -2.09 -2.59 -4.02
N ALA A 151 -1.99 -2.31 -5.32
CA ALA A 151 -2.95 -1.48 -6.05
C ALA A 151 -4.33 -2.13 -6.10
N ALA A 152 -4.42 -3.42 -6.44
CA ALA A 152 -5.67 -4.17 -6.46
C ALA A 152 -6.35 -4.18 -5.07
N ARG A 153 -5.57 -4.22 -3.98
CA ARG A 153 -6.09 -4.04 -2.62
C ARG A 153 -6.67 -2.64 -2.41
N PHE A 154 -5.93 -1.57 -2.74
CA PHE A 154 -6.43 -0.19 -2.58
C PHE A 154 -7.68 0.07 -3.41
N TYR A 155 -7.72 -0.45 -4.63
CA TYR A 155 -8.89 -0.44 -5.49
C TYR A 155 -10.09 -1.12 -4.81
N SER A 156 -9.87 -2.30 -4.23
CA SER A 156 -10.93 -3.05 -3.54
C SER A 156 -11.43 -2.37 -2.27
N GLU A 157 -10.51 -1.80 -1.47
CA GLU A 157 -10.84 -1.00 -0.28
C GLU A 157 -11.67 0.22 -0.66
N GLY A 158 -11.27 0.93 -1.73
CA GLY A 158 -12.01 2.07 -2.23
C GLY A 158 -13.41 1.70 -2.71
N LEU A 159 -13.55 0.68 -3.57
CA LEU A 159 -14.86 0.27 -4.06
C LEU A 159 -15.84 -0.09 -2.94
N VAL A 160 -15.39 -0.84 -1.93
CA VAL A 160 -16.23 -1.18 -0.77
C VAL A 160 -16.59 0.05 0.06
N ALA A 161 -15.67 1.02 0.15
CA ALA A 161 -15.90 2.29 0.84
C ALA A 161 -16.70 3.32 0.00
N GLY A 162 -17.05 3.03 -1.25
CA GLY A 162 -17.72 3.97 -2.16
C GLY A 162 -16.80 5.04 -2.74
N VAL A 163 -15.51 4.73 -2.88
CA VAL A 163 -14.49 5.56 -3.57
C VAL A 163 -14.04 4.81 -4.81
N GLU A 164 -14.40 5.32 -5.98
CA GLU A 164 -13.99 4.75 -7.26
C GLU A 164 -12.52 5.11 -7.52
N TRP A 165 -11.68 4.09 -7.71
CA TRP A 165 -10.31 4.23 -8.17
C TRP A 165 -10.17 3.61 -9.55
N ASP A 166 -9.27 4.12 -10.37
CA ASP A 166 -8.86 3.49 -11.62
C ASP A 166 -7.49 2.81 -11.48
N LEU A 167 -7.37 1.59 -11.97
CA LEU A 167 -6.09 0.88 -12.06
C LEU A 167 -5.38 1.30 -13.36
N LEU A 168 -4.53 2.32 -13.27
CA LEU A 168 -3.88 2.90 -14.45
C LEU A 168 -2.50 2.27 -14.70
N PHE A 169 -2.51 1.09 -15.33
CA PHE A 169 -1.33 0.34 -15.70
C PHE A 169 -1.08 0.42 -17.21
N LEU A 170 0.16 0.70 -17.62
CA LEU A 170 0.55 0.63 -19.04
C LEU A 170 0.51 -0.82 -19.55
N THR A 171 1.02 -1.74 -18.72
CA THR A 171 1.04 -3.18 -18.97
C THR A 171 0.82 -3.89 -17.65
N LEU A 172 0.05 -5.00 -17.67
CA LEU A 172 -0.10 -5.87 -16.50
C LEU A 172 1.14 -6.73 -16.29
N PRO A 173 1.44 -7.17 -15.05
CA PRO A 173 2.50 -8.14 -14.82
C PRO A 173 2.16 -9.46 -15.51
N LYS A 174 3.16 -10.17 -16.07
CA LYS A 174 2.94 -11.46 -16.73
C LYS A 174 2.39 -12.55 -15.81
N SER A 175 2.69 -12.45 -14.52
CA SER A 175 2.26 -13.38 -13.49
C SER A 175 2.37 -12.72 -12.13
N LEU A 176 1.53 -13.14 -11.19
CA LEU A 176 1.61 -12.74 -9.79
C LEU A 176 2.21 -13.86 -8.94
N ARG A 177 3.05 -13.50 -7.98
CA ARG A 177 3.52 -14.43 -6.97
C ARG A 177 2.39 -14.65 -5.97
N LEU A 178 2.08 -15.92 -5.68
CA LEU A 178 1.08 -16.29 -4.67
C LEU A 178 1.36 -15.59 -3.32
N PHE A 179 2.63 -15.51 -2.92
CA PHE A 179 3.03 -14.81 -1.69
C PHE A 179 2.54 -13.35 -1.63
N ASP A 180 2.65 -12.59 -2.72
CA ASP A 180 2.24 -11.17 -2.73
C ASP A 180 0.72 -11.02 -2.67
N ALA A 181 0.00 -11.92 -3.35
CA ALA A 181 -1.46 -11.95 -3.32
C ALA A 181 -1.95 -12.29 -1.90
N VAL A 182 -1.40 -13.32 -1.28
CA VAL A 182 -1.73 -13.77 0.07
C VAL A 182 -1.40 -12.69 1.11
N LEU A 183 -0.25 -12.02 1.00
CA LEU A 183 0.14 -10.93 1.90
C LEU A 183 -0.86 -9.75 1.83
N ASN A 184 -1.31 -9.39 0.63
CA ASN A 184 -2.31 -8.33 0.49
C ASN A 184 -3.71 -8.81 0.88
N LEU A 185 -4.04 -10.08 0.69
CA LEU A 185 -5.30 -10.68 1.15
C LEU A 185 -5.40 -10.65 2.69
N ASP A 186 -4.33 -10.99 3.41
CA ASP A 186 -4.30 -10.87 4.87
C ASP A 186 -4.56 -9.43 5.32
N ARG A 187 -3.98 -8.46 4.61
CA ARG A 187 -4.25 -7.04 4.83
C ARG A 187 -5.69 -6.66 4.49
N CYS A 188 -6.34 -7.27 3.49
CA CYS A 188 -7.75 -7.04 3.20
C CYS A 188 -8.65 -7.50 4.35
N TYR A 189 -8.29 -8.58 5.06
CA TYR A 189 -9.10 -9.06 6.19
C TYR A 189 -9.22 -8.04 7.32
N LEU A 190 -8.16 -7.25 7.57
CA LEU A 190 -8.21 -6.12 8.50
C LEU A 190 -9.25 -5.07 8.09
N SER A 191 -9.46 -4.89 6.79
CA SER A 191 -10.43 -3.94 6.22
C SER A 191 -11.84 -4.55 6.06
N GLY A 192 -11.99 -5.84 6.38
CA GLY A 192 -13.26 -6.57 6.35
C GLY A 192 -13.35 -7.62 5.23
N ILE A 193 -14.20 -8.63 5.46
CA ILE A 193 -14.34 -9.78 4.55
C ILE A 193 -14.83 -9.39 3.15
N GLU A 194 -15.63 -8.34 3.03
CA GLU A 194 -16.11 -7.85 1.72
C GLU A 194 -14.97 -7.25 0.89
N VAL A 195 -14.01 -6.57 1.52
CA VAL A 195 -12.78 -6.11 0.84
C VAL A 195 -11.97 -7.30 0.36
N ALA A 196 -11.83 -8.35 1.19
CA ALA A 196 -11.10 -9.55 0.82
C ALA A 196 -11.73 -10.29 -0.36
N LYS A 197 -13.07 -10.42 -0.39
CA LYS A 197 -13.80 -10.99 -1.53
C LYS A 197 -13.58 -10.15 -2.78
N ARG A 198 -13.77 -8.82 -2.68
CA ARG A 198 -13.58 -7.91 -3.81
C ARG A 198 -12.15 -7.95 -4.34
N PHE A 199 -11.15 -8.11 -3.47
CA PHE A 199 -9.76 -8.28 -3.86
C PHE A 199 -9.55 -9.52 -4.72
N VAL A 200 -10.08 -10.68 -4.30
CA VAL A 200 -10.01 -11.92 -5.11
C VAL A 200 -10.71 -11.73 -6.45
N THR A 201 -11.91 -11.15 -6.48
CA THR A 201 -12.62 -10.84 -7.73
C THR A 201 -11.78 -9.91 -8.63
N THR A 202 -11.15 -8.88 -8.06
CA THR A 202 -10.29 -7.94 -8.81
C THR A 202 -9.08 -8.64 -9.43
N LEU A 203 -8.44 -9.57 -8.72
CA LEU A 203 -7.35 -10.37 -9.29
C LEU A 203 -7.82 -11.18 -10.51
N LYS A 204 -9.00 -11.80 -10.40
CA LYS A 204 -9.60 -12.59 -11.48
C LYS A 204 -10.04 -11.77 -12.68
N GLU A 205 -10.60 -10.58 -12.46
CA GLU A 205 -10.95 -9.63 -13.52
C GLU A 205 -9.73 -9.19 -14.35
N HIS A 206 -8.52 -9.37 -13.81
CA HIS A 206 -7.25 -9.09 -14.48
C HIS A 206 -6.49 -10.37 -14.88
N ASP A 207 -7.22 -11.47 -15.07
CA ASP A 207 -6.71 -12.77 -15.52
C ASP A 207 -5.69 -13.46 -14.58
N PHE A 208 -5.72 -13.13 -13.29
CA PHE A 208 -4.88 -13.78 -12.28
C PHE A 208 -5.69 -14.71 -11.36
N PHE A 209 -5.12 -15.88 -11.05
CA PHE A 209 -5.72 -16.88 -10.14
C PHE A 209 -7.16 -17.26 -10.53
N LEU A 210 -7.40 -17.46 -11.84
CA LEU A 210 -8.73 -17.77 -12.40
C LEU A 210 -9.37 -19.03 -11.81
N GLU A 211 -8.55 -19.95 -11.31
CA GLU A 211 -8.95 -21.19 -10.64
C GLU A 211 -9.57 -20.96 -9.25
N ALA A 212 -9.36 -19.80 -8.63
CA ALA A 212 -9.93 -19.47 -7.34
C ALA A 212 -11.47 -19.35 -7.45
N PRO A 213 -12.26 -20.02 -6.60
CA PRO A 213 -13.71 -19.83 -6.56
C PRO A 213 -14.11 -18.39 -6.20
N GLU A 214 -15.39 -18.05 -6.38
CA GLU A 214 -15.93 -16.76 -5.93
C GLU A 214 -16.27 -16.79 -4.42
N GLY A 215 -16.36 -15.60 -3.82
CA GLY A 215 -16.84 -15.45 -2.44
C GLY A 215 -15.93 -16.11 -1.40
N ILE A 216 -16.54 -16.71 -0.37
CA ILE A 216 -15.79 -17.31 0.75
C ILE A 216 -14.91 -18.49 0.29
N ASP A 217 -15.37 -19.28 -0.68
CA ASP A 217 -14.62 -20.42 -1.18
C ASP A 217 -13.33 -20.00 -1.89
N GLY A 218 -13.32 -18.81 -2.52
CA GLY A 218 -12.10 -18.19 -3.05
C GLY A 218 -11.09 -17.85 -1.97
N LEU A 219 -11.56 -17.30 -0.84
CA LEU A 219 -10.71 -16.98 0.32
C LEU A 219 -10.10 -18.26 0.91
N VAL A 220 -10.91 -19.30 1.07
CA VAL A 220 -10.46 -20.63 1.54
C VAL A 220 -9.43 -21.22 0.58
N TRP A 221 -9.67 -21.11 -0.73
CA TRP A 221 -8.73 -21.58 -1.75
C TRP A 221 -7.36 -20.93 -1.62
N PHE A 222 -7.28 -19.62 -1.41
CA PHE A 222 -5.99 -18.94 -1.20
C PHE A 222 -5.26 -19.43 0.06
N VAL A 223 -5.99 -19.74 1.13
CA VAL A 223 -5.41 -20.33 2.34
C VAL A 223 -4.85 -21.72 2.05
N GLU A 224 -5.61 -22.56 1.36
CA GLU A 224 -5.16 -23.91 0.98
C GLU A 224 -3.97 -23.88 0.02
N GLU A 225 -3.96 -22.96 -0.94
CA GLU A 225 -2.87 -22.85 -1.91
C GLU A 225 -1.60 -22.31 -1.27
N ALA A 226 -1.74 -21.35 -0.34
CA ALA A 226 -0.64 -20.93 0.51
C ALA A 226 -0.09 -22.09 1.35
N ASP A 227 -0.97 -22.92 1.93
CA ASP A 227 -0.57 -24.08 2.74
C ASP A 227 0.21 -25.13 1.94
N LYS A 228 -0.11 -25.29 0.65
CA LYS A 228 0.60 -26.23 -0.25
C LYS A 228 1.95 -25.70 -0.72
N GLN A 229 2.03 -24.41 -1.04
CA GLN A 229 3.16 -23.86 -1.79
C GLN A 229 4.12 -23.01 -0.95
N LEU A 230 3.69 -22.47 0.19
CA LEU A 230 4.49 -21.53 0.97
C LEU A 230 5.02 -22.19 2.26
N PRO A 231 6.35 -22.24 2.46
CA PRO A 231 6.96 -22.97 3.58
C PRO A 231 6.68 -22.38 4.98
N MET A 232 5.88 -21.32 5.13
CA MET A 232 5.63 -20.61 6.40
C MET A 232 4.15 -20.21 6.63
N ARG A 233 3.23 -21.17 6.59
CA ARG A 233 1.77 -21.05 6.89
C ARG A 233 1.41 -20.06 8.00
N ALA A 234 1.90 -20.30 9.22
CA ALA A 234 1.40 -19.64 10.43
C ALA A 234 1.84 -18.17 10.58
N ARG A 235 2.70 -17.67 9.69
CA ARG A 235 3.25 -16.30 9.78
C ARG A 235 2.61 -15.30 8.82
N ILE A 236 1.95 -15.78 7.76
CA ILE A 236 1.44 -14.89 6.70
C ILE A 236 0.01 -14.45 7.00
N PHE A 237 -0.87 -15.39 7.37
CA PHE A 237 -2.24 -15.07 7.74
C PHE A 237 -2.36 -14.76 9.24
N ARG A 238 -2.28 -13.48 9.60
CA ARG A 238 -2.45 -12.99 10.97
C ARG A 238 -3.90 -12.60 11.27
N ASN A 239 -4.68 -12.33 10.22
CA ASN A 239 -5.96 -11.64 10.33
C ASN A 239 -7.13 -12.47 9.76
N LEU A 240 -7.01 -13.79 9.70
CA LEU A 240 -8.05 -14.66 9.14
C LEU A 240 -9.42 -14.45 9.84
N PRO A 241 -10.48 -14.11 9.09
CA PRO A 241 -11.79 -13.89 9.67
C PRO A 241 -12.44 -15.21 10.07
N ARG A 242 -13.33 -15.15 11.07
CA ARG A 242 -13.99 -16.33 11.66
C ARG A 242 -14.77 -17.13 10.61
N GLU A 243 -15.36 -16.46 9.65
CA GLU A 243 -16.12 -17.04 8.54
C GLU A 243 -15.24 -17.95 7.68
N VAL A 244 -14.02 -17.52 7.38
CA VAL A 244 -13.06 -18.33 6.60
C VAL A 244 -12.56 -19.50 7.43
N LEU A 245 -12.22 -19.29 8.71
CA LEU A 245 -11.86 -20.38 9.62
C LEU A 245 -12.97 -21.44 9.73
N THR A 246 -14.23 -20.99 9.85
CA THR A 246 -15.39 -21.88 9.92
C THR A 246 -15.57 -22.66 8.62
N ALA A 247 -15.38 -22.02 7.47
CA ALA A 247 -15.47 -22.67 6.17
C ALA A 247 -14.37 -23.74 5.97
N ILE A 248 -13.14 -23.45 6.40
CA ILE A 248 -12.04 -24.42 6.42
C ILE A 248 -12.40 -25.63 7.30
N ASP A 249 -12.86 -25.39 8.52
CA ASP A 249 -13.23 -26.45 9.47
C ASP A 249 -14.35 -27.35 8.93
N LEU A 250 -15.36 -26.76 8.27
CA LEU A 250 -16.46 -27.51 7.68
C LEU A 250 -15.98 -28.39 6.53
N LYS A 251 -15.08 -27.88 5.68
CA LYS A 251 -14.53 -28.61 4.54
C LYS A 251 -13.63 -29.78 4.96
N GLN A 252 -12.95 -29.68 6.11
CA GLN A 252 -12.12 -30.76 6.65
C GLN A 252 -12.92 -31.87 7.35
N ARG A 253 -14.18 -31.62 7.73
CA ARG A 253 -15.06 -32.59 8.41
C ARG A 253 -15.96 -33.37 7.46
N GLY A 254 -16.06 -32.95 6.20
CA GLY A 254 -16.76 -33.65 5.12
C GLY A 254 -15.80 -34.48 4.28
#